data_AF-A0A2Z4FQX5-F1
#
_entry.id   AF-A0A2Z4FQX5-F1
#
_cell.length_a   1.000
_cell.length_b   1.000
_cell.length_c   1.000
_cell.angle_alpha   90.00
_cell.angle_beta   90.00
_cell.angle_gamma   90.00
#
_symmetry.space_group_name_H-M   'P 1'
#
loop_
_entity.id
_entity.type
_entity.pdbx_description
1 polymer ?
#
loop_
_entity_poly.entity_id
_entity_poly.type
_entity_poly.pdbx_seq_one_letter_code
_entity_poly.pdbx_strand_id
1 'polypeptide(L)'
;MTCLIALSLGFTTSAYAGGGKHKDRANWEQMTEQEKLEHLQKRLDRRVERLAEKLELTDAQKVKVRQIFERAQTEKMDIKARHQGDRKAARAEFKKAKEATRAEIEEVLDAEQKQKFQQMRERMKERVGKRGKSGR
;
A
#
# COMPACT_ATOMS: atom_id res chain seq x y z
N MET A 1 4.06 53.18 -23.82
CA MET A 1 5.46 53.10 -23.37
C MET A 1 5.62 51.89 -22.46
N THR A 2 6.62 51.09 -22.79
CA THR A 2 7.11 49.86 -22.16
C THR A 2 7.34 49.98 -20.65
N CYS A 3 6.95 48.95 -19.89
CA CYS A 3 7.69 48.54 -18.70
C CYS A 3 7.93 47.04 -18.76
N LEU A 4 9.16 46.72 -19.13
CA LEU A 4 9.79 45.41 -19.09
C LEU A 4 9.83 44.92 -17.63
N ILE A 5 9.33 43.72 -17.37
CA ILE A 5 9.66 43.00 -16.13
C ILE A 5 10.61 41.87 -16.48
N ALA A 6 11.77 41.94 -15.83
CA ALA A 6 12.98 41.24 -16.12
C ALA A 6 12.93 39.75 -15.81
N LEU A 7 13.51 38.97 -16.72
CA LEU A 7 14.13 37.69 -16.44
C LEU A 7 15.17 37.88 -15.33
N SER A 8 14.93 37.26 -14.16
CA SER A 8 15.95 37.06 -13.14
C SER A 8 16.02 35.57 -12.79
N LEU A 9 17.02 34.95 -13.43
CA LEU A 9 18.01 34.03 -12.86
C LEU A 9 17.50 33.01 -11.82
N GLY A 10 17.57 31.74 -12.23
CA GLY A 10 17.46 30.60 -11.34
C GLY A 10 18.47 30.65 -10.21
N PHE A 11 17.97 30.42 -8.99
CA PHE A 11 18.76 29.98 -7.86
C PHE A 11 18.42 28.52 -7.58
N THR A 12 19.26 27.63 -8.10
CA THR A 12 19.33 26.23 -7.68
C THR A 12 20.04 26.16 -6.31
N THR A 13 19.28 26.26 -5.23
CA THR A 13 19.74 25.79 -3.93
C THR A 13 19.21 24.37 -3.70
N SER A 14 19.92 23.41 -4.29
CA SER A 14 19.85 22.01 -3.85
C SER A 14 20.54 21.91 -2.49
N ALA A 15 19.74 21.87 -1.43
CA ALA A 15 20.17 21.39 -0.12
C ALA A 15 19.32 20.14 0.21
N TYR A 16 19.87 18.97 -0.09
CA TYR A 16 19.32 17.69 0.35
C TYR A 16 19.63 17.48 1.83
N ALA A 17 18.62 17.52 2.72
CA ALA A 17 18.70 16.87 4.02
C ALA A 17 17.30 16.67 4.63
N GLY A 18 16.84 15.40 4.70
CA GLY A 18 15.78 14.94 5.60
C GLY A 18 14.33 15.25 5.20
N GLY A 19 13.63 14.34 4.48
CA GLY A 19 12.22 14.60 4.16
C GLY A 19 11.41 13.49 3.49
N GLY A 20 11.75 12.21 3.68
CA GLY A 20 11.14 11.10 2.93
C GLY A 20 9.70 10.70 3.29
N LYS A 21 9.01 11.43 4.19
CA LYS A 21 7.59 11.12 4.54
C LYS A 21 6.63 12.28 4.32
N HIS A 22 7.13 13.51 4.25
CA HIS A 22 6.29 14.70 4.09
C HIS A 22 6.04 15.02 2.61
N LYS A 23 7.04 14.78 1.73
CA LYS A 23 6.92 14.99 0.28
C LYS A 23 5.87 14.07 -0.36
N ASP A 24 5.83 12.79 0.04
CA ASP A 24 4.86 11.82 -0.48
C ASP A 24 3.41 12.17 -0.13
N ARG A 25 3.19 12.80 1.04
CA ARG A 25 1.85 13.19 1.50
C ARG A 25 1.37 14.48 0.85
N ALA A 26 2.26 15.46 0.68
CA ALA A 26 1.99 16.71 -0.03
C ALA A 26 1.70 16.46 -1.53
N ASN A 27 2.42 15.54 -2.15
CA ASN A 27 2.16 15.14 -3.54
C ASN A 27 0.76 14.51 -3.70
N TRP A 28 0.35 13.63 -2.77
CA TRP A 28 -0.98 12.99 -2.81
C TRP A 28 -2.15 13.96 -2.72
N GLU A 29 -2.04 15.03 -1.92
CA GLU A 29 -3.10 16.04 -1.76
C GLU A 29 -3.24 16.94 -3.00
N GLN A 30 -2.16 17.09 -3.78
CA GLN A 30 -2.12 17.88 -5.02
C GLN A 30 -2.50 17.08 -6.28
N MET A 31 -2.54 15.75 -6.19
CA MET A 31 -2.96 14.88 -7.30
C MET A 31 -4.46 15.02 -7.60
N THR A 32 -4.79 14.97 -8.88
CA THR A 32 -6.17 14.81 -9.35
C THR A 32 -6.75 13.46 -8.92
N GLU A 33 -8.08 13.34 -8.90
CA GLU A 33 -8.72 12.06 -8.57
C GLU A 33 -8.34 10.94 -9.55
N GLN A 34 -8.15 11.26 -10.83
CA GLN A 34 -7.70 10.29 -11.83
C GLN A 34 -6.29 9.76 -11.51
N GLU A 35 -5.35 10.64 -11.19
CA GLU A 35 -3.99 10.23 -10.81
C GLU A 35 -3.97 9.44 -9.50
N LYS A 36 -4.82 9.79 -8.54
CA LYS A 36 -4.97 9.02 -7.29
C LYS A 36 -5.45 7.61 -7.57
N LEU A 37 -6.47 7.44 -8.43
CA LEU A 37 -6.98 6.14 -8.82
C LEU A 37 -5.92 5.31 -9.54
N GLU A 38 -5.20 5.90 -10.50
CA GLU A 38 -4.11 5.24 -11.21
C GLU A 38 -3.00 4.82 -10.23
N HIS A 39 -2.64 5.68 -9.28
CA HIS A 39 -1.66 5.36 -8.26
C HIS A 39 -2.11 4.19 -7.36
N LEU A 40 -3.39 4.12 -6.99
CA LEU A 40 -3.96 3.00 -6.23
C LEU A 40 -3.92 1.69 -7.05
N GLN A 41 -4.29 1.75 -8.33
CA GLN A 41 -4.22 0.61 -9.25
C GLN A 41 -2.78 0.10 -9.38
N LYS A 42 -1.82 0.98 -9.68
CA LYS A 42 -0.39 0.63 -9.75
C LYS A 42 0.12 -0.01 -8.45
N ARG A 43 -0.39 0.41 -7.29
CA ARG A 43 -0.05 -0.21 -5.99
C ARG A 43 -0.66 -1.60 -5.83
N LEU A 44 -1.87 -1.81 -6.32
CA LEU A 44 -2.52 -3.12 -6.34
C LEU A 44 -1.78 -4.08 -7.27
N ASP A 45 -1.45 -3.64 -8.48
CA ASP A 45 -0.75 -4.46 -9.48
C ASP A 45 0.62 -4.90 -8.94
N ARG A 46 1.44 -3.98 -8.41
CA ARG A 46 2.71 -4.32 -7.73
C ARG A 46 2.54 -5.27 -6.54
N ARG A 47 1.36 -5.32 -5.92
CA ARG A 47 1.09 -6.24 -4.81
C ARG A 47 0.73 -7.62 -5.33
N VAL A 48 -0.05 -7.71 -6.41
CA VAL A 48 -0.37 -8.95 -7.12
C VAL A 48 0.91 -9.55 -7.70
N GLU A 49 1.70 -8.78 -8.44
CA GLU A 49 2.95 -9.22 -9.06
C GLU A 49 3.93 -9.81 -8.06
N ARG A 50 4.17 -9.13 -6.93
CA ARG A 50 5.06 -9.65 -5.87
C ARG A 50 4.54 -10.92 -5.20
N LEU A 51 3.22 -11.11 -5.15
CA LEU A 51 2.66 -12.37 -4.63
C LEU A 51 2.76 -13.47 -5.70
N ALA A 52 2.51 -13.10 -6.96
CA ALA A 52 2.60 -13.97 -8.12
C ALA A 52 4.01 -14.53 -8.30
N GLU A 53 5.04 -13.68 -8.22
CA GLU A 53 6.44 -14.09 -8.29
C GLU A 53 6.81 -15.03 -7.13
N LYS A 54 6.34 -14.72 -5.92
CA LYS A 54 6.71 -15.50 -4.73
C LYS A 54 6.01 -16.84 -4.64
N LEU A 55 4.78 -16.94 -5.12
CA LEU A 55 3.97 -18.16 -5.04
C LEU A 55 3.81 -18.83 -6.41
N GLU A 56 4.46 -18.31 -7.45
CA GLU A 56 4.36 -18.81 -8.83
C GLU A 56 2.89 -18.95 -9.25
N LEU A 57 2.11 -17.88 -9.03
CA LEU A 57 0.67 -17.90 -9.32
C LEU A 57 0.41 -18.05 -10.81
N THR A 58 -0.56 -18.89 -11.17
CA THR A 58 -1.10 -18.97 -12.53
C THR A 58 -1.87 -17.70 -12.90
N ASP A 59 -2.10 -17.46 -14.18
CA ASP A 59 -2.84 -16.26 -14.63
C ASP A 59 -4.27 -16.23 -14.09
N ALA A 60 -4.93 -17.39 -14.02
CA ALA A 60 -6.25 -17.51 -13.40
C ALA A 60 -6.23 -17.15 -11.90
N GLN A 61 -5.19 -17.56 -11.16
CA GLN A 61 -5.01 -17.19 -9.75
C GLN A 61 -4.71 -15.70 -9.59
N LYS A 62 -3.88 -15.10 -10.47
CA LYS A 62 -3.58 -13.66 -10.45
C LYS A 62 -4.86 -12.82 -10.56
N VAL A 63 -5.78 -13.18 -11.46
CA VAL A 63 -7.07 -12.49 -11.62
C VAL A 63 -7.88 -12.55 -10.33
N LYS A 64 -8.02 -13.74 -9.72
CA LYS A 64 -8.76 -13.91 -8.45
C LYS A 64 -8.11 -13.12 -7.31
N VAL A 65 -6.79 -13.17 -7.18
CA VAL A 65 -6.03 -12.43 -6.16
C VAL A 65 -6.19 -10.91 -6.35
N ARG A 66 -6.20 -10.43 -7.60
CA ARG A 66 -6.43 -9.02 -7.91
C ARG A 66 -7.81 -8.56 -7.41
N GLN A 67 -8.85 -9.33 -7.71
CA GLN A 67 -10.22 -9.05 -7.23
C GLN A 67 -10.31 -9.03 -5.69
N ILE A 68 -9.65 -9.98 -5.01
CA ILE A 68 -9.58 -10.00 -3.54
C ILE A 68 -8.91 -8.72 -3.01
N PHE A 69 -7.82 -8.27 -3.62
CA PHE A 69 -7.15 -7.03 -3.19
C PHE A 69 -7.95 -5.76 -3.51
N GLU A 70 -8.70 -5.72 -4.60
CA GLU A 70 -9.63 -4.62 -4.90
C GLU A 70 -10.71 -4.52 -3.83
N ARG A 71 -11.38 -5.64 -3.49
CA ARG A 71 -12.38 -5.67 -2.41
C ARG A 71 -11.77 -5.23 -1.07
N ALA A 72 -10.59 -5.75 -0.73
CA ALA A 72 -9.89 -5.39 0.49
C ALA A 72 -9.49 -3.90 0.55
N GLN A 73 -9.22 -3.29 -0.61
CA GLN A 73 -8.93 -1.87 -0.71
C GLN A 73 -10.20 -1.04 -0.48
N THR A 74 -11.34 -1.44 -1.03
CA THR A 74 -12.64 -0.81 -0.77
C THR A 74 -13.02 -0.88 0.71
N GLU A 75 -12.99 -2.08 1.31
CA GLU A 75 -13.28 -2.26 2.74
C GLU A 75 -12.38 -1.38 3.62
N LYS A 76 -11.10 -1.23 3.25
CA LYS A 76 -10.18 -0.36 3.96
C LYS A 76 -10.58 1.12 3.86
N MET A 77 -11.08 1.58 2.72
CA MET A 77 -11.58 2.95 2.56
C MET A 77 -12.84 3.14 3.39
N ASP A 78 -13.73 2.15 3.43
CA ASP A 78 -14.98 2.21 4.20
C ASP A 78 -14.71 2.22 5.71
N ILE A 79 -13.80 1.37 6.21
CA ILE A 79 -13.33 1.44 7.61
C ILE A 79 -12.77 2.84 7.92
N LYS A 80 -11.94 3.40 7.02
CA LYS A 80 -11.36 4.74 7.24
C LYS A 80 -12.44 5.83 7.29
N ALA A 81 -13.46 5.73 6.43
CA ALA A 81 -14.59 6.66 6.38
C ALA A 81 -15.46 6.56 7.65
N ARG A 82 -15.84 5.33 8.06
CA ARG A 82 -16.64 5.06 9.26
C ARG A 82 -16.01 5.63 10.52
N HIS A 83 -14.70 5.45 10.67
CA HIS A 83 -13.95 5.91 11.85
C HIS A 83 -13.38 7.32 11.70
N GLN A 84 -13.66 8.03 10.59
CA GLN A 84 -13.19 9.39 10.30
C GLN A 84 -11.67 9.58 10.51
N GLY A 85 -10.88 8.51 10.33
CA GLY A 85 -9.44 8.53 10.57
C GLY A 85 -9.00 8.30 12.02
N ASP A 86 -9.88 8.01 12.98
CA ASP A 86 -9.50 7.48 14.30
C ASP A 86 -8.82 6.12 14.13
N ARG A 87 -7.49 6.16 14.17
CA ARG A 87 -6.64 5.00 13.95
C ARG A 87 -6.74 3.97 15.08
N LYS A 88 -7.08 4.40 16.30
CA LYS A 88 -7.16 3.50 17.45
C LYS A 88 -8.45 2.69 17.39
N ALA A 89 -9.56 3.37 17.12
CA ALA A 89 -10.87 2.73 16.93
C ALA A 89 -10.87 1.78 15.72
N ALA A 90 -10.36 2.24 14.57
CA ALA A 90 -10.33 1.46 13.34
C ALA A 90 -9.39 0.24 13.36
N ARG A 91 -8.48 0.15 14.34
CA ARG A 91 -7.41 -0.85 14.36
C ARG A 91 -7.94 -2.29 14.38
N ALA A 92 -8.99 -2.55 15.16
CA ALA A 92 -9.57 -3.87 15.29
C ALA A 92 -10.21 -4.33 13.96
N GLU A 93 -10.94 -3.44 13.29
CA GLU A 93 -11.56 -3.71 11.99
C GLU A 93 -10.52 -3.93 10.90
N PHE A 94 -9.46 -3.11 10.85
CA PHE A 94 -8.37 -3.35 9.90
C PHE A 94 -7.69 -4.69 10.12
N LYS A 95 -7.57 -5.16 11.37
CA LYS A 95 -7.03 -6.48 11.68
C LYS A 95 -7.94 -7.57 11.12
N LYS A 96 -9.25 -7.48 11.38
CA LYS A 96 -10.26 -8.43 10.87
C LYS A 96 -10.29 -8.47 9.35
N ALA A 97 -10.38 -7.31 8.69
CA ALA A 97 -10.36 -7.20 7.23
C ALA A 97 -9.09 -7.84 6.64
N LYS A 98 -7.92 -7.59 7.26
CA LYS A 98 -6.67 -8.22 6.83
C LYS A 98 -6.67 -9.74 7.00
N GLU A 99 -7.29 -10.26 8.05
CA GLU A 99 -7.43 -11.70 8.29
C GLU A 99 -8.39 -12.34 7.27
N ALA A 100 -9.53 -11.71 7.00
CA ALA A 100 -10.47 -12.14 5.96
C ALA A 100 -9.82 -12.18 4.57
N THR A 101 -9.12 -11.11 4.16
CA THR A 101 -8.38 -11.08 2.88
C THR A 101 -7.36 -12.21 2.76
N ARG A 102 -6.74 -12.63 3.87
CA ARG A 102 -5.77 -13.73 3.85
C ARG A 102 -6.45 -15.08 3.66
N ALA A 103 -7.59 -15.29 4.31
CA ALA A 103 -8.38 -16.51 4.15
C ALA A 103 -8.84 -16.64 2.69
N GLU A 104 -9.38 -15.58 2.10
CA GLU A 104 -9.79 -15.57 0.68
C GLU A 104 -8.62 -15.88 -0.27
N ILE A 105 -7.41 -15.38 0.02
CA ILE A 105 -6.23 -15.74 -0.79
C ILE A 105 -5.91 -17.22 -0.64
N GLU A 106 -5.90 -17.76 0.58
CA GLU A 106 -5.61 -19.17 0.84
C GLU A 106 -6.59 -20.12 0.14
N GLU A 107 -7.82 -19.70 -0.14
CA GLU A 107 -8.79 -20.48 -0.92
C GLU A 107 -8.44 -20.58 -2.42
N VAL A 108 -7.68 -19.61 -2.95
CA VAL A 108 -7.27 -19.55 -4.37
C VAL A 108 -6.00 -20.36 -4.64
N LEU A 109 -5.19 -20.56 -3.61
CA LEU A 109 -3.89 -21.23 -3.69
C LEU A 109 -4.04 -22.76 -3.68
N ASP A 110 -3.09 -23.46 -4.29
CA ASP A 110 -2.92 -24.90 -4.08
C ASP A 110 -2.22 -25.21 -2.73
N ALA A 111 -2.02 -26.49 -2.41
CA ALA A 111 -1.45 -26.91 -1.14
C ALA A 111 -0.01 -26.38 -0.92
N GLU A 112 0.85 -26.44 -1.95
CA GLU A 112 2.24 -26.01 -1.86
C GLU A 112 2.34 -24.49 -1.72
N GLN A 113 1.57 -23.77 -2.52
CA GLN A 113 1.47 -22.31 -2.47
C GLN A 113 0.93 -21.83 -1.10
N LYS A 114 -0.06 -22.53 -0.52
CA LYS A 114 -0.56 -22.22 0.84
C LYS A 114 0.55 -22.36 1.88
N GLN A 115 1.32 -23.43 1.83
CA GLN A 115 2.42 -23.65 2.77
C GLN A 115 3.47 -22.52 2.66
N LYS A 116 3.88 -22.16 1.43
CA LYS A 116 4.81 -21.04 1.18
C LYS A 116 4.25 -19.71 1.67
N PHE A 117 2.95 -19.47 1.45
CA PHE A 117 2.26 -18.27 1.93
C PHE A 117 2.24 -18.19 3.46
N GLN A 118 1.97 -19.29 4.16
CA GLN A 118 1.99 -19.35 5.62
C GLN A 118 3.39 -19.09 6.19
N GLN A 119 4.43 -19.70 5.63
CA GLN A 119 5.82 -19.44 6.04
C GLN A 119 6.23 -17.98 5.84
N MET A 120 5.85 -17.38 4.70
CA MET A 120 6.08 -15.95 4.46
C MET A 120 5.40 -15.07 5.53
N ARG A 121 4.20 -15.45 5.98
CA ARG A 121 3.46 -14.73 7.04
C ARG A 121 4.16 -14.86 8.39
N GLU A 122 4.66 -16.03 8.74
CA GLU A 122 5.39 -16.27 9.99
C GLU A 122 6.67 -15.46 10.06
N ARG A 123 7.50 -15.51 9.00
CA ARG A 123 8.70 -14.67 8.89
C ARG A 123 8.38 -13.18 9.01
N MET A 124 7.25 -12.73 8.47
CA MET A 124 6.82 -11.35 8.62
C MET A 124 6.43 -11.01 10.07
N LYS A 125 5.71 -11.90 10.76
CA LYS A 125 5.36 -11.72 12.18
C LYS A 125 6.61 -11.62 13.06
N GLU A 126 7.61 -12.48 12.84
CA GLU A 126 8.88 -12.46 13.57
C GLU A 126 9.62 -11.13 13.39
N ARG A 127 9.70 -10.63 12.15
CA ARG A 127 10.37 -9.34 11.86
C ARG A 127 9.68 -8.17 12.56
N VAL A 128 8.35 -8.19 12.63
CA VAL A 128 7.59 -7.16 13.37
C VAL A 128 7.82 -7.28 14.87
N GLY A 129 7.85 -8.51 15.42
CA GLY A 129 8.12 -8.76 16.84
C GLY A 129 9.51 -8.30 17.28
N LYS A 130 10.55 -8.59 16.48
CA LYS A 130 11.93 -8.16 16.76
C LYS A 130 12.07 -6.63 16.77
N ARG A 131 11.39 -5.92 15.86
CA ARG A 131 11.47 -4.46 15.76
C ARG A 131 10.71 -3.72 16.87
N GLY A 132 9.69 -4.34 17.46
CA GLY A 132 8.99 -3.80 18.62
C GLY A 132 9.73 -3.97 19.96
N LYS A 133 10.74 -4.86 20.00
CA LYS A 133 11.54 -5.14 21.21
C LYS A 133 12.82 -4.30 21.30
N SER A 134 13.30 -3.79 20.16
CA SER A 134 14.51 -2.94 20.07
C SER A 134 14.24 -1.44 20.23
N GLY A 135 12.97 -1.01 20.25
CA GLY A 135 12.56 0.40 20.36
C GLY A 135 11.81 0.71 21.64
N ARG A 136 12.04 -0.06 22.70
CA ARG A 136 11.45 0.13 24.02
C ARG A 136 12.55 0.18 25.06
#